data_AF-A0A8J6JGD0-F1
#
_entry.id   AF-A0A8J6JGD0-F1
#
_cell.length_a   1.000
_cell.length_b   1.000
_cell.length_c   1.000
_cell.angle_alpha   90.00
_cell.angle_beta   90.00
_cell.angle_gamma   90.00
#
_symmetry.space_group_name_H-M   'P 1'
#
loop_
_entity.id
_entity.type
_entity.pdbx_description
1 polymer ?
#
loop_
_entity_poly.entity_id
_entity_poly.type
_entity_poly.pdbx_seq_one_letter_code
_entity_poly.pdbx_strand_id
1 'polypeptide(L)'
;MKKKRYLLAAVVVALFALACTAAAAEPEVEAPEQSAYLGDVEVMYVPEWDCYVITTETGSPAHEYVSTQVSAANATRANPEKETSKDFTHTMVDSAGNLIATLDVKVYGIYSQADGEAQITNITWRTTPTVSGMTFRKVLNGETGTLYVKYNQKEIGFTYRIYTNGTISRD
;
A
#
# COMPACT_ATOMS: atom_id res chain seq x y z
N MET A 1 10.02 -32.56 -7.96
CA MET A 1 11.27 -31.87 -8.37
C MET A 1 10.93 -30.40 -8.55
N LYS A 2 11.56 -29.36 -7.99
CA LYS A 2 12.70 -29.17 -7.09
C LYS A 2 12.38 -27.88 -6.32
N LYS A 3 12.36 -27.94 -4.99
CA LYS A 3 12.44 -26.75 -4.12
C LYS A 3 13.81 -26.10 -4.33
N LYS A 4 13.94 -25.12 -5.22
CA LYS A 4 15.13 -24.25 -5.32
C LYS A 4 14.70 -22.95 -5.97
N ARG A 5 14.77 -21.83 -5.22
CA ARG A 5 14.99 -20.42 -5.66
C ARG A 5 14.56 -19.35 -4.63
N TYR A 6 14.33 -19.69 -3.37
CA TYR A 6 14.08 -18.69 -2.31
C TYR A 6 15.33 -17.87 -1.90
N LEU A 7 16.50 -18.16 -2.46
CA LEU A 7 17.77 -17.50 -2.09
C LEU A 7 18.05 -16.21 -2.86
N LEU A 8 17.49 -16.00 -4.07
CA LEU A 8 17.70 -14.75 -4.81
C LEU A 8 16.79 -13.60 -4.31
N ALA A 9 15.56 -13.91 -3.90
CA ALA A 9 14.64 -12.90 -3.38
C ALA A 9 15.17 -12.24 -2.09
N ALA A 10 15.86 -13.00 -1.23
CA ALA A 10 16.46 -12.47 0.00
C ALA A 10 17.64 -11.51 -0.27
N VAL A 11 18.39 -11.71 -1.37
CA VAL A 11 19.56 -10.88 -1.71
C VAL A 11 19.15 -9.52 -2.27
N VAL A 12 18.05 -9.44 -3.03
CA VAL A 12 17.52 -8.18 -3.57
C VAL A 12 16.94 -7.29 -2.45
N VAL A 13 16.29 -7.89 -1.45
CA VAL A 13 15.79 -7.16 -0.27
C VAL A 13 16.94 -6.66 0.62
N ALA A 14 18.03 -7.43 0.76
CA ALA A 14 19.19 -7.02 1.55
C ALA A 14 20.03 -5.90 0.89
N LEU A 15 20.08 -5.82 -0.44
CA LEU A 15 20.87 -4.80 -1.15
C LEU A 15 20.22 -3.41 -1.15
N PHE A 16 18.89 -3.31 -1.06
CA PHE A 16 18.21 -2.00 -1.04
C PHE A 16 18.32 -1.28 0.32
N ALA A 17 18.53 -2.02 1.41
CA ALA A 17 18.74 -1.44 2.75
C ALA A 17 20.15 -0.84 2.93
N LEU A 18 21.10 -1.17 2.06
CA LEU A 18 22.51 -0.77 2.18
C LEU A 18 22.90 0.51 1.40
N ALA A 19 21.98 1.11 0.63
CA ALA A 19 22.30 2.29 -0.20
C ALA A 19 22.03 3.66 0.46
N CYS A 20 21.50 3.69 1.70
CA CYS A 20 21.17 4.94 2.40
C CYS A 20 22.02 5.19 3.64
N THR A 21 23.36 5.14 3.55
CA THR A 21 24.25 5.81 4.51
C THR A 21 25.62 6.05 3.90
N ALA A 22 25.70 7.04 3.00
CA ALA A 22 26.97 7.72 2.71
C ALA A 22 27.02 9.02 3.52
N ALA A 23 27.45 8.93 4.77
CA ALA A 23 27.88 10.08 5.57
C ALA A 23 28.94 9.61 6.57
N ALA A 24 29.98 10.42 6.70
CA ALA A 24 31.32 10.07 7.18
C ALA A 24 31.47 9.92 8.70
N ALA A 25 32.47 9.10 9.06
CA ALA A 25 33.29 9.07 10.29
C ALA A 25 32.63 8.72 11.65
N GLU A 26 33.09 7.58 12.18
CA GLU A 26 33.14 6.99 13.54
C GLU A 26 32.89 7.92 14.76
N PRO A 27 32.31 7.42 15.89
CA PRO A 27 32.73 6.18 16.56
C PRO A 27 31.65 5.12 16.80
N GLU A 28 32.15 3.90 16.95
CA GLU A 28 31.50 2.66 17.34
C GLU A 28 30.56 2.84 18.53
N VAL A 29 29.26 2.89 18.24
CA VAL A 29 28.19 2.68 19.21
C VAL A 29 27.53 1.38 18.78
N GLU A 30 27.59 0.36 19.63
CA GLU A 30 26.86 -0.90 19.45
C GLU A 30 25.42 -0.56 19.06
N ALA A 31 25.07 -0.86 17.80
CA ALA A 31 23.75 -0.63 17.29
C ALA A 31 22.78 -1.46 18.14
N PRO A 32 21.78 -0.86 18.81
CA PRO A 32 20.73 -1.65 19.42
C PRO A 32 20.15 -2.53 18.30
N GLU A 33 20.00 -3.83 18.56
CA GLU A 33 19.25 -4.75 17.70
C GLU A 33 17.81 -4.25 17.62
N GLN A 34 17.60 -3.25 16.76
CA GLN A 34 16.31 -2.69 16.48
C GLN A 34 15.64 -3.72 15.59
N SER A 35 14.88 -4.62 16.22
CA SER A 35 13.93 -5.48 15.53
C SER A 35 12.97 -4.56 14.78
N ALA A 36 13.31 -4.23 13.53
CA ALA A 36 12.42 -3.52 12.64
C ALA A 36 11.20 -4.42 12.47
N TYR A 37 10.05 -3.95 12.95
CA TYR A 37 8.77 -4.51 12.55
C TYR A 37 8.70 -4.42 11.03
N LEU A 38 9.06 -5.50 10.35
CA LEU A 38 8.73 -5.69 8.95
C LEU A 38 7.21 -5.93 8.94
N GLY A 39 6.45 -4.83 8.86
CA GLY A 39 5.01 -4.89 8.56
C GLY A 39 4.78 -5.77 7.33
N ASP A 40 3.57 -6.31 7.20
CA ASP A 40 3.23 -7.36 6.23
C ASP A 40 3.76 -7.06 4.81
N VAL A 41 4.91 -7.65 4.46
CA VAL A 41 5.55 -7.52 3.15
C VAL A 41 5.05 -8.64 2.26
N GLU A 42 4.38 -8.28 1.17
CA GLU A 42 3.92 -9.23 0.15
C GLU A 42 4.78 -9.12 -1.11
N VAL A 43 5.22 -10.26 -1.67
CA VAL A 43 6.01 -10.29 -2.92
C VAL A 43 5.28 -11.12 -3.97
N MET A 44 5.02 -10.51 -5.12
CA MET A 44 4.34 -11.14 -6.26
C MET A 44 5.22 -11.05 -7.51
N TYR A 45 5.38 -12.14 -8.25
CA TYR A 45 5.98 -12.09 -9.59
C TYR A 45 4.88 -11.85 -10.63
N VAL A 46 5.09 -10.86 -11.49
CA VAL A 46 4.18 -10.49 -12.58
C VAL A 46 4.82 -10.92 -13.90
N PRO A 47 4.48 -12.11 -14.43
CA PRO A 47 5.09 -12.64 -15.65
C PRO A 47 4.82 -11.77 -16.88
N GLU A 48 3.71 -11.03 -16.88
CA GLU A 48 3.34 -10.13 -17.98
C GLU A 48 4.33 -8.97 -18.17
N TRP A 49 5.03 -8.58 -17.11
CA TRP A 49 5.99 -7.49 -17.08
C TRP A 49 7.42 -7.96 -16.85
N ASP A 50 7.62 -9.25 -16.62
CA ASP A 50 8.86 -9.84 -16.13
C ASP A 50 9.44 -9.09 -14.91
N CYS A 51 8.59 -8.80 -13.94
CA CYS A 51 8.96 -8.01 -12.77
C CYS A 51 8.43 -8.61 -11.47
N TYR A 52 9.02 -8.20 -10.34
CA TYR A 52 8.51 -8.47 -9.01
C TYR A 52 7.86 -7.20 -8.47
N VAL A 53 6.70 -7.36 -7.84
CA VAL A 53 6.02 -6.32 -7.09
C VAL A 53 6.11 -6.64 -5.61
N ILE A 54 6.75 -5.76 -4.86
CA ILE A 54 6.92 -5.83 -3.41
C ILE A 54 5.95 -4.82 -2.82
N THR A 55 5.02 -5.29 -2.00
CA THR A 55 3.99 -4.45 -1.39
C THR A 55 4.21 -4.37 0.10
N THR A 56 4.18 -3.15 0.61
CA THR A 56 4.22 -2.89 2.05
C THR A 56 3.01 -2.05 2.44
N GLU A 57 2.35 -2.42 3.52
CA GLU A 57 1.32 -1.59 4.14
C GLU A 57 2.02 -0.58 5.04
N THR A 58 2.06 0.69 4.61
CA THR A 58 2.78 1.73 5.33
C THR A 58 1.77 2.62 6.06
N GLY A 59 1.29 2.20 7.24
CA GLY A 59 0.45 3.07 8.06
C GLY A 59 -0.22 2.39 9.25
N SER A 60 -0.10 3.02 10.42
CA SER A 60 -1.01 2.79 11.56
C SER A 60 -2.44 3.18 11.18
N PRO A 61 -3.48 2.54 11.77
CA PRO A 61 -4.86 2.85 11.43
C PRO A 61 -5.26 4.27 11.87
N ALA A 62 -6.06 4.90 11.00
CA ALA A 62 -7.00 5.99 11.22
C ALA A 62 -6.49 7.38 11.67
N HIS A 63 -6.66 8.37 10.78
CA HIS A 63 -7.23 9.63 11.23
C HIS A 63 -8.75 9.49 11.17
N GLU A 64 -9.39 9.45 12.35
CA GLU A 64 -10.82 9.62 12.51
C GLU A 64 -11.18 11.07 12.12
N TYR A 65 -11.59 11.30 10.88
CA TYR A 65 -12.22 12.55 10.53
C TYR A 65 -13.71 12.45 10.87
N VAL A 66 -14.07 12.93 12.06
CA VAL A 66 -15.46 13.23 12.39
C VAL A 66 -15.83 14.47 11.58
N SER A 67 -16.60 14.28 10.50
CA SER A 67 -17.23 15.38 9.77
C SER A 67 -18.14 16.15 10.73
N THR A 68 -17.64 17.24 11.31
CA THR A 68 -18.46 18.20 12.06
C THR A 68 -19.07 19.21 11.09
N GLN A 69 -20.09 18.78 10.36
CA GLN A 69 -21.13 19.70 9.91
C GLN A 69 -22.51 19.15 10.29
N VAL A 70 -22.84 19.31 11.57
CA VAL A 70 -24.24 19.31 12.01
C VAL A 70 -24.59 20.77 12.32
N SER A 71 -25.43 21.35 11.47
CA SER A 71 -26.18 22.56 11.78
C SER A 71 -26.90 22.36 13.12
N ALA A 72 -26.66 23.29 14.04
CA ALA A 72 -27.15 23.26 15.41
C ALA A 72 -28.68 23.32 15.48
N ALA A 73 -29.36 22.19 15.32
CA ALA A 73 -30.79 22.02 15.63
C ALA A 73 -31.22 20.53 15.61
N ASN A 74 -30.55 19.65 16.38
CA ASN A 74 -31.07 18.37 16.94
C ASN A 74 -29.90 17.46 17.35
N ALA A 75 -29.32 17.73 18.51
CA ALA A 75 -28.33 16.84 19.12
C ALA A 75 -29.05 15.69 19.85
N THR A 76 -29.29 14.57 19.18
CA THR A 76 -29.65 13.30 19.87
C THR A 76 -29.34 12.01 19.12
N ARG A 77 -28.73 12.06 17.93
CA ARG A 77 -28.16 10.87 17.27
C ARG A 77 -26.76 11.21 16.77
N ALA A 78 -25.75 10.51 17.30
CA ALA A 78 -24.42 10.54 16.70
C ALA A 78 -24.54 10.00 15.27
N ASN A 79 -23.90 10.66 14.29
CA ASN A 79 -23.75 10.07 12.97
C ASN A 79 -22.78 8.88 13.11
N PRO A 80 -23.23 7.63 12.90
CA PRO A 80 -22.38 6.46 13.14
C PRO A 80 -21.30 6.27 12.07
N GLU A 81 -21.45 6.94 10.92
CA GLU A 81 -20.48 6.91 9.83
C GLU A 81 -19.17 7.60 10.20
N LYS A 82 -18.06 6.95 9.86
CA LYS A 82 -16.69 7.43 10.08
C LYS A 82 -15.88 7.30 8.81
N GLU A 83 -15.01 8.28 8.56
CA GLU A 83 -14.02 8.23 7.49
C GLU A 83 -12.74 7.52 7.96
N THR A 84 -12.06 6.84 7.04
CA THR A 84 -10.77 6.19 7.27
C THR A 84 -9.93 6.21 5.99
N SER A 85 -8.62 6.06 6.15
CA SER A 85 -7.72 5.88 5.01
C SER A 85 -6.54 4.99 5.39
N LYS A 86 -5.94 4.37 4.38
CA LYS A 86 -4.72 3.57 4.53
C LYS A 86 -3.81 3.74 3.34
N ASP A 87 -2.51 3.76 3.62
CA ASP A 87 -1.45 3.92 2.64
C ASP A 87 -0.79 2.56 2.34
N PHE A 88 -0.52 2.32 1.06
CA PHE A 88 0.12 1.13 0.51
C PHE A 88 1.25 1.57 -0.40
N THR A 89 2.37 0.85 -0.38
CA THR A 89 3.48 1.09 -1.30
C THR A 89 3.72 -0.16 -2.13
N HIS A 90 3.65 -0.05 -3.45
CA HIS A 90 3.97 -1.14 -4.39
C HIS A 90 5.26 -0.80 -5.15
N THR A 91 6.35 -1.48 -4.83
CA THR A 91 7.65 -1.33 -5.48
C THR A 91 7.82 -2.40 -6.54
N MET A 92 7.97 -1.97 -7.80
CA MET A 92 8.15 -2.82 -8.98
C MET A 92 9.62 -2.84 -9.37
N VAL A 93 10.23 -4.03 -9.38
CA VAL A 93 11.62 -4.24 -9.79
C VAL A 93 11.69 -5.26 -10.92
N ASP A 94 12.56 -5.05 -11.89
CA ASP A 94 12.76 -6.01 -12.99
C ASP A 94 13.37 -7.34 -12.50
N SER A 95 13.49 -8.31 -13.39
CA SER A 95 14.09 -9.61 -13.08
C SER A 95 15.58 -9.53 -12.69
N ALA A 96 16.27 -8.41 -12.98
CA ALA A 96 17.63 -8.11 -12.56
C ALA A 96 17.71 -7.33 -11.23
N GLY A 97 16.57 -6.94 -10.65
CA GLY A 97 16.48 -6.18 -9.40
C GLY A 97 16.54 -4.66 -9.56
N ASN A 98 16.51 -4.12 -10.78
CA ASN A 98 16.47 -2.68 -10.99
C ASN A 98 15.07 -2.13 -10.74
N LEU A 99 14.99 -0.97 -10.10
CA LEU A 99 13.72 -0.28 -9.88
C LEU A 99 13.09 0.13 -11.23
N ILE A 100 11.86 -0.33 -11.45
CA ILE A 100 10.99 0.16 -12.52
C ILE A 100 10.21 1.37 -12.01
N ALA A 101 9.47 1.18 -10.92
CA ALA A 101 8.63 2.20 -10.30
C ALA A 101 8.27 1.85 -8.86
N THR A 102 8.08 2.86 -8.03
CA THR A 102 7.35 2.76 -6.77
C THR A 102 6.02 3.48 -6.91
N LEU A 103 4.94 2.80 -6.50
CA LEU A 103 3.59 3.30 -6.52
C LEU A 103 3.10 3.49 -5.08
N ASP A 104 3.00 4.74 -4.65
CA ASP A 104 2.41 5.11 -3.36
C ASP A 104 0.91 5.29 -3.55
N VAL A 105 0.11 4.43 -2.92
CA VAL A 105 -1.34 4.40 -3.05
C VAL A 105 -1.97 4.75 -1.71
N LYS A 106 -2.95 5.64 -1.75
CA LYS A 106 -3.79 5.96 -0.60
C LYS A 106 -5.23 5.60 -0.91
N VAL A 107 -5.80 4.74 -0.06
CA VAL A 107 -7.17 4.25 -0.15
C VAL A 107 -7.99 4.95 0.92
N TYR A 108 -9.15 5.48 0.52
CA TYR A 108 -10.08 6.17 1.40
C TYR A 108 -11.40 5.41 1.45
N GLY A 109 -12.04 5.41 2.60
CA GLY A 109 -13.38 4.84 2.74
C GLY A 109 -14.16 5.44 3.89
N ILE A 110 -15.43 5.06 3.92
CA ILE A 110 -16.38 5.33 5.00
C ILE A 110 -16.83 3.99 5.59
N TYR A 111 -17.11 3.96 6.89
CA TYR A 111 -17.63 2.77 7.57
C TYR A 111 -18.57 3.14 8.71
N SER A 112 -19.52 2.27 9.01
CA SER A 112 -20.38 2.33 10.19
C SER A 112 -20.48 0.93 10.81
N GLN A 113 -19.91 0.77 12.00
CA GLN A 113 -20.07 -0.49 12.76
C GLN A 113 -21.50 -0.69 13.24
N ALA A 114 -22.24 0.41 13.48
CA ALA A 114 -23.62 0.35 13.96
C ALA A 114 -24.59 -0.10 12.86
N ASP A 115 -24.37 0.37 11.62
CA ASP A 115 -25.22 0.05 10.47
C ASP A 115 -24.71 -1.17 9.68
N GLY A 116 -23.48 -1.62 9.95
CA GLY A 116 -22.86 -2.74 9.25
C GLY A 116 -22.48 -2.40 7.81
N GLU A 117 -22.15 -1.13 7.55
CA GLU A 117 -21.83 -0.62 6.21
C GLU A 117 -20.35 -0.25 6.09
N ALA A 118 -19.78 -0.46 4.90
CA ALA A 118 -18.45 0.02 4.56
C ALA A 118 -18.32 0.24 3.05
N GLN A 119 -17.59 1.30 2.67
CA GLN A 119 -17.40 1.64 1.26
C GLN A 119 -16.05 2.32 1.02
N ILE A 120 -15.33 1.88 0.00
CA ILE A 120 -14.18 2.61 -0.54
C ILE A 120 -14.70 3.77 -1.38
N THR A 121 -14.40 4.98 -0.95
CA THR A 121 -14.84 6.23 -1.58
C THR A 121 -13.84 6.74 -2.60
N ASN A 122 -12.55 6.44 -2.42
CA ASN A 122 -11.52 6.91 -3.33
C ASN A 122 -10.25 6.06 -3.25
N ILE A 123 -9.51 6.04 -4.37
CA ILE A 123 -8.12 5.59 -4.43
C ILE A 123 -7.34 6.69 -5.15
N THR A 124 -6.24 7.12 -4.55
CA THR A 124 -5.29 8.07 -5.14
C THR A 124 -3.91 7.42 -5.18
N TRP A 125 -3.08 7.83 -6.13
CA TRP A 125 -1.77 7.24 -6.31
C TRP A 125 -0.75 8.27 -6.79
N ARG A 126 0.52 8.00 -6.49
CA ARG A 126 1.68 8.68 -7.03
C ARG A 126 2.72 7.64 -7.46
N THR A 127 3.39 7.90 -8.57
CA THR A 127 4.43 7.01 -9.10
C THR A 127 5.78 7.71 -9.11
N THR A 128 6.81 7.02 -8.61
CA THR A 128 8.19 7.52 -8.55
C THR A 128 9.17 6.42 -9.00
N PRO A 129 9.98 6.64 -10.06
CA PRO A 129 9.89 7.73 -11.02
C PRO A 129 8.61 7.65 -11.86
N THR A 130 8.29 8.70 -12.61
CA THR A 130 7.27 8.62 -13.65
C THR A 130 7.76 7.73 -14.79
N VAL A 131 7.00 6.67 -15.09
CA VAL A 131 7.35 5.72 -16.15
C VAL A 131 6.54 6.01 -17.41
N SER A 132 7.24 6.25 -18.52
CA SER A 132 6.61 6.47 -19.82
C SER A 132 5.79 5.25 -20.24
N GLY A 133 4.57 5.47 -20.73
CA GLY A 133 3.66 4.40 -21.16
C GLY A 133 2.97 3.64 -20.02
N MET A 134 3.24 3.99 -18.76
CA MET A 134 2.47 3.47 -17.63
C MET A 134 1.18 4.28 -17.46
N THR A 135 0.04 3.61 -17.42
CA THR A 135 -1.28 4.23 -17.27
C THR A 135 -2.07 3.59 -16.14
N PHE A 136 -2.97 4.36 -15.54
CA PHE A 136 -3.70 3.97 -14.34
C PHE A 136 -5.20 4.15 -14.53
N ARG A 137 -5.98 3.24 -13.94
CA ARG A 137 -7.44 3.34 -13.86
C ARG A 137 -7.90 2.75 -12.53
N LYS A 138 -8.80 3.43 -11.83
CA LYS A 138 -9.45 2.87 -10.64
C LYS A 138 -10.87 2.40 -10.95
N VAL A 139 -11.32 1.39 -10.22
CA VAL A 139 -12.71 0.94 -10.15
C VAL A 139 -13.09 0.84 -8.68
N LEU A 140 -14.25 1.37 -8.31
CA LEU A 140 -14.77 1.36 -6.94
C LEU A 140 -16.10 0.61 -6.92
N ASN A 141 -16.23 -0.39 -6.05
CA ASN A 141 -17.36 -1.31 -5.96
C ASN A 141 -17.71 -1.57 -4.48
N GLY A 142 -18.41 -0.62 -3.85
CA GLY A 142 -18.82 -0.74 -2.45
C GLY A 142 -17.62 -0.92 -1.54
N GLU A 143 -17.57 -2.05 -0.83
CA GLU A 143 -16.47 -2.43 0.08
C GLU A 143 -15.12 -2.64 -0.61
N THR A 144 -15.09 -2.78 -1.94
CA THR A 144 -13.88 -3.11 -2.70
C THR A 144 -13.51 -2.00 -3.68
N GLY A 145 -12.22 -1.90 -3.97
CA GLY A 145 -11.70 -0.96 -4.95
C GLY A 145 -10.42 -1.48 -5.55
N THR A 146 -10.29 -1.39 -6.87
CA THR A 146 -9.12 -1.90 -7.60
C THR A 146 -8.43 -0.76 -8.32
N LEU A 147 -7.12 -0.62 -8.09
CA LEU A 147 -6.24 0.20 -8.92
C LEU A 147 -5.61 -0.68 -9.99
N TYR A 148 -6.02 -0.48 -11.23
CA TYR A 148 -5.41 -1.10 -12.39
C TYR A 148 -4.22 -0.28 -12.85
N VAL A 149 -3.12 -0.98 -13.09
CA VAL A 149 -1.89 -0.43 -13.64
C VAL A 149 -1.62 -1.16 -14.94
N LYS A 150 -1.47 -0.42 -16.03
CA LYS A 150 -1.09 -0.94 -17.34
C LYS A 150 0.31 -0.47 -17.70
N TYR A 151 1.17 -1.43 -18.02
CA TYR A 151 2.55 -1.23 -18.44
C TYR A 151 2.92 -2.32 -19.46
N ASN A 152 3.77 -2.02 -20.44
CA ASN A 152 4.11 -2.95 -21.54
C ASN A 152 2.88 -3.62 -22.19
N GLN A 153 1.81 -2.83 -22.39
CA GLN A 153 0.52 -3.26 -22.96
C GLN A 153 -0.27 -4.30 -22.13
N LYS A 154 0.21 -4.67 -20.94
CA LYS A 154 -0.43 -5.61 -20.03
C LYS A 154 -0.90 -4.90 -18.76
N GLU A 155 -2.04 -5.31 -18.23
CA GLU A 155 -2.68 -4.69 -17.07
C GLU A 155 -2.73 -5.67 -15.91
N ILE A 156 -2.41 -5.19 -14.70
CA ILE A 156 -2.62 -5.89 -13.42
C ILE A 156 -3.48 -5.03 -12.50
N GLY A 157 -4.10 -5.64 -11.49
CA GLY A 157 -4.92 -4.94 -10.50
C GLY A 157 -4.38 -5.11 -9.08
N PHE A 158 -4.35 -4.01 -8.32
CA PHE A 158 -4.21 -4.00 -6.87
C PHE A 158 -5.59 -3.79 -6.25
N THR A 159 -6.13 -4.83 -5.62
CA THR A 159 -7.46 -4.78 -5.00
C THR A 159 -7.32 -4.51 -3.50
N TYR A 160 -8.17 -3.62 -3.02
CA TYR A 160 -8.28 -3.24 -1.62
C TYR A 160 -9.70 -3.50 -1.15
N ARG A 161 -9.84 -3.78 0.14
CA ARG A 161 -11.12 -3.97 0.82
C ARG A 161 -11.20 -3.13 2.08
N ILE A 162 -12.35 -2.53 2.34
CA ILE A 162 -12.71 -1.93 3.63
C ILE A 162 -13.73 -2.82 4.35
N TYR A 163 -13.57 -2.97 5.65
CA TYR A 163 -14.49 -3.69 6.52
C TYR A 163 -15.32 -2.72 7.36
N THR A 164 -16.45 -3.20 7.88
CA THR A 164 -17.37 -2.42 8.73
C THR A 164 -16.74 -1.89 10.01
N ASN A 165 -15.58 -2.41 10.42
CA ASN A 165 -14.79 -1.89 11.54
C ASN A 165 -13.80 -0.78 11.15
N GLY A 166 -13.77 -0.35 9.89
CA GLY A 166 -12.88 0.68 9.36
C GLY A 166 -11.49 0.20 8.95
N THR A 167 -11.23 -1.11 9.09
CA THR A 167 -9.97 -1.70 8.59
C THR A 167 -9.97 -1.67 7.06
N ILE A 168 -8.87 -1.19 6.49
CA ILE A 168 -8.58 -1.35 5.06
C ILE A 168 -7.44 -2.36 4.93
N SER A 169 -7.55 -3.32 4.01
CA SER A 169 -6.49 -4.27 3.68
C SER A 169 -6.37 -4.44 2.17
N ARG A 170 -5.26 -5.03 1.74
CA ARG A 170 -5.18 -5.63 0.41
C ARG A 170 -5.96 -6.96 0.40
N ASP A 171 -6.60 -7.27 -0.73
CA ASP A 171 -7.35 -8.52 -1.00
C ASP A 171 -6.56 -9.43 -1.96
#